data_AF-A0A511AYA1-F1
#
_entry.id   AF-A0A511AYA1-F1
#
_cell.length_a   1.000
_cell.length_b   1.000
_cell.length_c   1.000
_cell.angle_alpha   90.00
_cell.angle_beta   90.00
_cell.angle_gamma   90.00
#
_symmetry.space_group_name_H-M   'P 1'
#
loop_
_entity.id
_entity.type
_entity.pdbx_description
1 polymer ?
#
loop_
_entity_poly.entity_id
_entity_poly.type
_entity_poly.pdbx_seq_one_letter_code
_entity_poly.pdbx_strand_id
1 'polypeptide(L)'
;MTRKLSVLVACEYSGVVRDAFLERGHDAMSCDLLPTEKPGPHYKGDVRDVLDYPWDLLIAHPPCTDLSVSGARHFAAKRLDGRQQASVSFFMMLARCSIPKKVIENPVSIMSTMWRKPDQIIQPWMFGHGETKATCLWLENVAPLVPTDVVEGRVARVHLLPPSEDRWKLRSTTYQGIADALAEQIGGRVHAPATCISEMAL
;
A
#
# COMPACT_ATOMS: atom_id res chain seq x y z
N MET A 1 4.61 -8.72 -22.88
CA MET A 1 5.34 -9.39 -21.79
C MET A 1 5.77 -8.31 -20.80
N THR A 2 5.41 -8.41 -19.53
CA THR A 2 5.89 -7.46 -18.52
C THR A 2 7.22 -7.92 -17.95
N ARG A 3 8.15 -6.98 -17.76
CA ARG A 3 9.41 -7.25 -17.05
C ARG A 3 9.08 -7.55 -15.59
N LYS A 4 9.79 -8.52 -15.01
CA LYS A 4 9.83 -8.69 -13.56
C LYS A 4 10.23 -7.35 -12.89
N LEU A 5 9.57 -7.04 -11.76
CA LEU A 5 9.78 -5.80 -11.02
C LEU A 5 10.38 -6.13 -9.66
N SER A 6 11.23 -5.24 -9.17
CA SER A 6 11.59 -5.18 -7.76
C SER A 6 10.65 -4.21 -7.03
N VAL A 7 9.89 -4.70 -6.05
CA VAL A 7 8.80 -3.98 -5.39
C VAL A 7 9.05 -3.85 -3.89
N LEU A 8 9.08 -2.60 -3.40
CA LEU A 8 9.07 -2.30 -1.97
C LEU A 8 7.64 -2.03 -1.52
N VAL A 9 7.15 -2.81 -0.55
CA VAL A 9 5.90 -2.54 0.15
C VAL A 9 6.22 -1.93 1.52
N ALA A 10 6.26 -0.60 1.58
CA ALA A 10 6.67 0.17 2.74
C ALA A 10 5.55 0.34 3.77
N CYS A 11 5.91 0.23 5.05
CA CYS A 11 5.01 0.31 6.20
C CYS A 11 3.91 -0.76 6.15
N GLU A 12 4.26 -1.98 5.71
CA GLU A 12 3.35 -3.12 5.68
C GLU A 12 3.87 -4.26 6.55
N TYR A 13 3.10 -4.61 7.59
CA TYR A 13 3.31 -5.82 8.38
C TYR A 13 2.37 -6.97 7.96
N SER A 14 1.26 -6.72 7.26
CA SER A 14 0.27 -7.77 6.92
C SER A 14 0.73 -8.74 5.82
N GLY A 15 1.67 -8.32 4.97
CA GLY A 15 2.18 -9.08 3.83
C GLY A 15 1.18 -9.31 2.68
N VAL A 16 0.00 -8.67 2.73
CA VAL A 16 -1.10 -8.89 1.76
C VAL A 16 -0.73 -8.37 0.38
N VAL A 17 -0.20 -7.15 0.29
CA VAL A 17 0.24 -6.56 -0.98
C VAL A 17 1.51 -7.24 -1.45
N ARG A 18 2.48 -7.48 -0.57
CA ARG A 18 3.70 -8.23 -0.92
C ARG A 18 3.35 -9.56 -1.58
N ASP A 19 2.51 -10.37 -0.95
CA ASP A 19 2.19 -11.72 -1.44
C ASP A 19 1.46 -11.64 -2.80
N ALA A 20 0.54 -10.68 -2.98
CA ALA A 20 -0.12 -10.47 -4.27
C ALA A 20 0.90 -10.21 -5.40
N PHE A 21 1.94 -9.39 -5.16
CA PHE A 21 3.00 -9.16 -6.17
C PHE A 21 3.88 -10.40 -6.40
N LEU A 22 4.21 -11.16 -5.35
CA LEU A 22 4.96 -12.42 -5.47
C LEU A 22 4.19 -13.44 -6.32
N GLU A 23 2.88 -13.56 -6.12
CA GLU A 23 2.01 -14.46 -6.88
C GLU A 23 1.94 -14.10 -8.38
N ARG A 24 2.21 -12.83 -8.74
CA ARG A 24 2.32 -12.39 -10.14
C ARG A 24 3.71 -12.56 -10.74
N GLY A 25 4.64 -13.09 -9.97
CA GLY A 25 6.01 -13.38 -10.38
C GLY A 25 6.96 -12.18 -10.29
N HIS A 26 6.65 -11.16 -9.49
CA HIS A 26 7.58 -10.07 -9.17
C HIS A 26 8.46 -10.41 -7.96
N ASP A 27 9.56 -9.69 -7.79
CA ASP A 27 10.37 -9.75 -6.58
C ASP A 27 9.84 -8.67 -5.63
N ALA A 28 9.17 -9.05 -4.55
CA ALA A 28 8.54 -8.11 -3.63
C ALA A 28 8.98 -8.32 -2.18
N MET A 29 9.20 -7.22 -1.46
CA MET A 29 9.57 -7.23 -0.04
C MET A 29 8.72 -6.22 0.74
N SER A 30 8.11 -6.67 1.83
CA SER A 30 7.45 -5.79 2.80
C SER A 30 8.46 -5.20 3.79
N CYS A 31 8.22 -4.00 4.30
CA CYS A 31 9.05 -3.36 5.32
C CYS A 31 8.18 -2.70 6.39
N ASP A 32 8.40 -3.04 7.66
CA ASP A 32 7.71 -2.41 8.79
C ASP A 32 8.56 -2.49 10.07
N LEU A 33 8.25 -1.68 11.07
CA LEU A 33 8.86 -1.78 12.40
C LEU A 33 8.37 -3.04 13.13
N LEU A 34 7.18 -3.51 12.79
CA LEU A 34 6.54 -4.69 13.33
C LEU A 34 6.93 -5.95 12.55
N PRO A 35 6.93 -7.13 13.20
CA PRO A 35 7.09 -8.39 12.47
C PRO A 35 5.94 -8.61 11.47
N THR A 36 6.25 -9.24 10.34
CA THR A 36 5.24 -9.68 9.36
C THR A 36 4.27 -10.71 9.94
N GLU A 37 2.99 -10.63 9.59
CA GLU A 37 1.95 -11.61 9.97
C GLU A 37 1.99 -12.87 9.11
N LYS A 38 2.61 -12.80 7.93
CA LYS A 38 2.74 -13.93 6.98
C LYS A 38 4.22 -14.22 6.67
N PRO A 39 4.63 -15.49 6.55
CA PRO A 39 5.97 -15.85 6.06
C PRO A 39 6.24 -15.22 4.68
N GLY A 40 7.47 -14.79 4.44
CA GLY A 40 7.87 -14.19 3.16
C GLY A 40 8.96 -13.13 3.33
N PRO A 41 9.43 -12.52 2.22
CA PRO A 41 10.44 -11.47 2.26
C PRO A 41 9.94 -10.25 3.05
N HIS A 42 10.58 -10.00 4.18
CA HIS A 42 10.22 -8.89 5.06
C HIS A 42 11.44 -8.31 5.76
N TYR A 43 11.62 -6.99 5.64
CA TYR A 43 12.59 -6.24 6.42
C TYR A 43 11.91 -5.65 7.65
N LYS A 44 12.30 -6.13 8.84
CA LYS A 44 11.83 -5.58 10.10
C LYS A 44 12.76 -4.43 10.54
N GLY A 45 12.37 -3.20 10.28
CA GLY A 45 13.19 -2.01 10.55
C GLY A 45 12.57 -0.73 10.00
N ASP A 46 13.33 0.37 10.03
CA ASP A 46 12.86 1.63 9.45
C ASP A 46 12.96 1.52 7.93
N VAL A 47 11.92 1.95 7.21
CA VAL A 47 11.92 1.95 5.73
C VAL A 47 13.10 2.73 5.16
N ARG A 48 13.60 3.74 5.86
CA ARG A 48 14.78 4.53 5.48
C ARG A 48 16.02 3.67 5.25
N ASP A 49 16.11 2.52 5.89
CA ASP A 49 17.25 1.60 5.74
C ASP A 49 17.27 0.91 4.37
N VAL A 50 16.14 0.91 3.65
CA VAL A 50 15.99 0.15 2.40
C VAL A 50 15.54 0.99 1.20
N LEU A 51 15.32 2.30 1.36
CA LEU A 51 14.83 3.17 0.27
C LEU A 51 15.80 3.31 -0.90
N ASP A 52 17.10 3.18 -0.66
CA ASP A 52 18.16 3.39 -1.67
C ASP A 52 18.49 2.13 -2.49
N TYR A 53 17.85 1.00 -2.19
CA TYR A 53 17.94 -0.19 -3.04
C TYR A 53 17.27 0.08 -4.41
N PRO A 54 17.71 -0.54 -5.52
CA PRO A 54 17.18 -0.28 -6.87
C PRO A 54 15.77 -0.85 -7.09
N TRP A 55 14.80 -0.36 -6.34
CA TRP A 55 13.38 -0.68 -6.49
C TRP A 55 12.83 -0.06 -7.78
N ASP A 56 11.95 -0.79 -8.45
CA ASP A 56 11.19 -0.26 -9.58
C ASP A 56 9.88 0.40 -9.14
N LEU A 57 9.32 -0.08 -8.03
CA LEU A 57 7.99 0.29 -7.56
C LEU A 57 7.96 0.37 -6.03
N LEU A 58 7.44 1.49 -5.53
CA LEU A 58 7.08 1.68 -4.12
C LEU A 58 5.56 1.61 -3.99
N ILE A 59 5.08 0.70 -3.14
CA ILE A 59 3.73 0.77 -2.57
C ILE A 59 3.88 1.11 -1.09
N ALA A 60 3.38 2.25 -0.64
CA ALA A 60 3.61 2.73 0.72
C ALA A 60 2.32 2.96 1.50
N HIS A 61 2.31 2.52 2.75
CA HIS A 61 1.21 2.67 3.71
C HIS A 61 1.63 3.50 4.93
N PRO A 62 2.10 4.75 4.75
CA PRO A 62 2.67 5.52 5.86
C PRO A 62 1.69 5.69 7.03
N PRO A 63 2.18 5.70 8.28
CA PRO A 63 1.33 5.90 9.46
C PRO A 63 0.40 7.12 9.32
N CYS A 64 -0.90 6.90 9.48
CA CYS A 64 -1.92 7.91 9.23
C CYS A 64 -2.52 8.53 10.50
N THR A 65 -2.11 8.08 11.68
CA THR A 65 -2.71 8.47 12.98
C THR A 65 -2.74 9.98 13.17
N ASP A 66 -1.67 10.69 12.79
CA ASP A 66 -1.57 12.14 12.95
C ASP A 66 -2.07 12.95 11.75
N LEU A 67 -2.42 12.27 10.65
CA LEU A 67 -2.81 12.87 9.38
C LEU A 67 -4.31 12.75 9.09
N SER A 68 -4.95 11.65 9.49
CA SER A 68 -6.33 11.32 9.11
C SER A 68 -7.36 12.28 9.73
N VAL A 69 -8.31 12.77 8.91
CA VAL A 69 -9.37 13.69 9.35
C VAL A 69 -10.33 13.07 10.36
N SER A 70 -10.40 11.73 10.42
CA SER A 70 -11.16 11.02 11.46
C SER A 70 -10.65 11.32 12.89
N GLY A 71 -9.40 11.78 13.01
CA GLY A 71 -8.79 12.22 14.27
C GLY A 71 -8.74 13.74 14.45
N ALA A 72 -9.52 14.52 13.67
CA ALA A 72 -9.38 15.98 13.59
C ALA A 72 -9.49 16.71 14.94
N ARG A 73 -10.32 16.21 15.86
CA ARG A 73 -10.47 16.78 17.22
C ARG A 73 -9.13 16.90 17.98
N HIS A 74 -8.15 16.07 17.64
CA HIS A 74 -6.83 16.03 18.29
C HIS A 74 -5.76 16.84 17.55
N PHE A 75 -6.09 17.47 16.42
CA PHE A 75 -5.10 18.12 15.57
C PHE A 75 -4.41 19.32 16.25
N ALA A 76 -5.12 20.09 17.08
CA ALA A 76 -4.51 21.22 17.79
C ALA A 76 -3.33 20.76 18.67
N ALA A 77 -3.53 19.70 19.46
CA ALA A 77 -2.47 19.11 20.27
C ALA A 77 -1.34 18.52 19.40
N LYS A 78 -1.69 17.77 18.34
CA LYS A 78 -0.73 17.15 17.41
C LYS A 78 0.17 18.17 16.67
N ARG A 79 -0.34 19.38 16.43
CA ARG A 79 0.43 20.48 15.85
C ARG A 79 1.32 21.15 16.88
N LEU A 80 0.82 21.31 18.11
CA LEU A 80 1.56 21.93 19.19
C LEU A 80 2.79 21.11 19.60
N ASP A 81 2.66 19.78 19.66
CA ASP A 81 3.76 18.86 19.98
C ASP A 81 4.58 18.40 18.77
N GLY A 82 4.25 18.88 17.56
CA GLY A 82 5.03 18.67 16.33
C GLY A 82 4.87 17.31 15.65
N ARG A 83 4.13 16.35 16.22
CA ARG A 83 4.03 15.01 15.62
C ARG A 83 3.30 14.99 14.29
N GLN A 84 2.35 15.90 14.08
CA GLN A 84 1.69 16.05 12.77
C GLN A 84 2.68 16.46 11.69
N GLN A 85 3.58 17.40 11.97
CA GLN A 85 4.61 17.85 11.04
C GLN A 85 5.63 16.74 10.77
N ALA A 86 6.00 15.96 11.79
CA ALA A 86 6.84 14.78 11.61
C ALA A 86 6.20 13.74 10.67
N SER A 87 4.90 13.45 10.84
CA SER A 87 4.18 12.54 9.94
C SER A 87 4.04 13.09 8.52
N VAL A 88 3.82 14.39 8.35
CA VAL A 88 3.84 15.05 7.03
C VAL A 88 5.22 14.89 6.39
N SER A 89 6.29 15.14 7.14
CA SER A 89 7.66 14.97 6.65
C SER A 89 7.95 13.53 6.23
N PHE A 90 7.53 12.54 7.02
CA PHE A 90 7.70 11.13 6.68
C PHE A 90 6.91 10.73 5.43
N PHE A 91 5.66 11.18 5.30
CA PHE A 91 4.87 11.00 4.08
C PHE A 91 5.59 11.61 2.87
N MET A 92 6.07 12.85 2.99
CA MET A 92 6.76 13.55 1.91
C MET A 92 8.09 12.92 1.53
N MET A 93 8.83 12.34 2.49
CA MET A 93 10.03 11.57 2.22
C MET A 93 9.74 10.39 1.28
N LEU A 94 8.68 9.62 1.54
CA LEU A 94 8.25 8.53 0.66
C LEU A 94 7.78 9.06 -0.70
N ALA A 95 7.05 10.18 -0.72
CA ALA A 95 6.60 10.82 -1.96
C ALA A 95 7.73 11.40 -2.81
N ARG A 96 8.91 11.65 -2.23
CA ARG A 96 10.05 12.30 -2.89
C ARG A 96 11.28 11.41 -3.04
N CYS A 97 11.20 10.14 -2.63
CA CYS A 97 12.30 9.22 -2.83
C CYS A 97 12.56 8.96 -4.33
N SER A 98 13.74 8.42 -4.65
CA SER A 98 14.22 8.20 -6.01
C SER A 98 13.52 7.06 -6.76
N ILE A 99 12.70 6.25 -6.07
CA ILE A 99 12.00 5.10 -6.67
C ILE A 99 11.05 5.60 -7.78
N PRO A 100 11.16 5.12 -9.03
CA PRO A 100 10.56 5.78 -10.19
C PRO A 100 9.03 5.67 -10.24
N LYS A 101 8.45 4.57 -9.76
CA LYS A 101 7.00 4.37 -9.69
C LYS A 101 6.55 4.34 -8.24
N LYS A 102 5.45 5.03 -7.92
CA LYS A 102 4.95 5.11 -6.55
C LYS A 102 3.43 5.02 -6.48
N VAL A 103 2.96 4.31 -5.47
CA VAL A 103 1.59 4.35 -4.96
C VAL A 103 1.69 4.60 -3.47
N ILE A 104 1.20 5.74 -3.00
CA ILE A 104 1.11 6.03 -1.58
C ILE A 104 -0.36 5.98 -1.18
N GLU A 105 -0.67 5.10 -0.25
CA GLU A 105 -2.01 4.86 0.27
C GLU A 105 -2.18 5.55 1.62
N ASN A 106 -3.30 6.26 1.79
CA ASN A 106 -3.69 6.80 3.08
C ASN A 106 -5.21 6.98 3.15
N PRO A 107 -5.81 6.97 4.35
CA PRO A 107 -7.15 7.50 4.52
C PRO A 107 -7.27 8.98 4.09
N VAL A 108 -8.50 9.48 4.01
CA VAL A 108 -8.74 10.93 3.88
C VAL A 108 -8.00 11.67 5.01
N SER A 109 -7.10 12.56 4.62
CA SER A 109 -6.11 13.17 5.52
C SER A 109 -5.77 14.61 5.12
N ILE A 110 -5.05 15.29 6.01
CA ILE A 110 -4.59 16.68 5.79
C ILE A 110 -3.64 16.84 4.60
N MET A 111 -3.09 15.74 4.05
CA MET A 111 -2.17 15.81 2.90
C MET A 111 -2.82 16.44 1.67
N SER A 112 -4.14 16.31 1.53
CA SER A 112 -4.94 16.97 0.48
C SER A 112 -4.98 18.50 0.57
N THR A 113 -4.58 19.06 1.71
CA THR A 113 -4.45 20.50 1.96
C THR A 113 -2.97 20.90 2.03
N MET A 114 -2.12 20.08 2.64
CA MET A 114 -0.71 20.38 2.87
C MET A 114 0.18 20.18 1.64
N TRP A 115 -0.20 19.33 0.69
CA TRP A 115 0.61 19.00 -0.47
C TRP A 115 -0.16 19.08 -1.79
N ARG A 116 -1.02 18.08 -2.08
CA ARG A 116 -1.87 18.04 -3.26
C ARG A 116 -3.02 17.05 -3.05
N LYS A 117 -4.08 17.17 -3.86
CA LYS A 117 -5.15 16.17 -3.90
C LYS A 117 -4.61 14.79 -4.32
N PRO A 118 -5.18 13.69 -3.80
CA PRO A 118 -4.87 12.36 -4.31
C PRO A 118 -5.29 12.25 -5.77
N ASP A 119 -4.61 11.41 -6.54
CA ASP A 119 -4.94 11.14 -7.94
C ASP A 119 -6.20 10.29 -8.05
N GLN A 120 -6.46 9.47 -7.02
CA GLN A 120 -7.62 8.60 -6.97
C GLN A 120 -8.11 8.39 -5.54
N ILE A 121 -9.43 8.22 -5.38
CA ILE A 121 -10.03 7.70 -4.14
C ILE A 121 -10.76 6.42 -4.51
N ILE A 122 -10.41 5.33 -3.82
CA ILE A 122 -10.99 4.01 -4.01
C ILE A 122 -11.78 3.54 -2.79
N GLN A 123 -12.54 2.47 -2.98
CA GLN A 123 -13.34 1.82 -1.94
C GLN A 123 -13.20 0.31 -2.03
N PRO A 124 -13.28 -0.43 -0.92
CA PRO A 124 -13.22 -1.90 -0.94
C PRO A 124 -14.28 -2.54 -1.85
N TRP A 125 -15.48 -1.96 -1.91
CA TRP A 125 -16.58 -2.52 -2.72
C TRP A 125 -16.33 -2.45 -4.23
N MET A 126 -15.35 -1.66 -4.68
CA MET A 126 -14.90 -1.63 -6.07
C MET A 126 -14.04 -2.86 -6.45
N PHE A 127 -13.62 -3.65 -5.44
CA PHE A 127 -12.68 -4.75 -5.57
C PHE A 127 -13.14 -6.00 -4.79
N GLY A 128 -14.44 -6.27 -4.73
CA GLY A 128 -14.98 -7.52 -4.18
C GLY A 128 -15.25 -7.52 -2.67
N HIS A 129 -15.12 -6.38 -1.98
CA HIS A 129 -15.31 -6.29 -0.51
C HIS A 129 -16.43 -5.30 -0.16
N GLY A 130 -17.60 -5.77 0.30
CA GLY A 130 -18.82 -4.94 0.51
C GLY A 130 -18.74 -3.83 1.58
N GLU A 131 -17.56 -3.46 2.04
CA GLU A 131 -17.33 -2.37 2.97
C GLU A 131 -17.05 -1.02 2.29
N THR A 132 -17.34 0.05 3.04
CA THR A 132 -16.88 1.40 2.71
C THR A 132 -15.72 1.81 3.61
N LYS A 133 -14.60 2.14 2.98
CA LYS A 133 -13.41 2.71 3.60
C LYS A 133 -12.72 3.53 2.53
N ALA A 134 -12.95 4.84 2.53
CA ALA A 134 -12.34 5.73 1.55
C ALA A 134 -10.80 5.69 1.70
N THR A 135 -10.14 5.21 0.65
CA THR A 135 -8.69 5.11 0.58
C THR A 135 -8.22 6.03 -0.54
N CYS A 136 -7.37 7.00 -0.19
CA CYS A 136 -6.76 7.93 -1.12
C CYS A 136 -5.44 7.35 -1.65
N LEU A 137 -5.22 7.45 -2.95
CA LEU A 137 -3.99 7.05 -3.63
C LEU A 137 -3.31 8.28 -4.23
N TRP A 138 -2.04 8.50 -3.89
CA TRP A 138 -1.14 9.39 -4.60
C TRP A 138 -0.22 8.56 -5.47
N LEU A 139 -0.27 8.82 -6.77
CA LEU A 139 0.35 8.03 -7.82
C LEU A 139 1.50 8.82 -8.46
N GLU A 140 2.55 8.11 -8.83
CA GLU A 140 3.65 8.64 -9.64
C GLU A 140 4.08 7.59 -10.65
N ASN A 141 4.04 7.95 -11.94
CA ASN A 141 4.42 7.09 -13.07
C ASN A 141 3.69 5.73 -13.13
N VAL A 142 2.44 5.68 -12.65
CA VAL A 142 1.54 4.54 -12.73
C VAL A 142 0.13 5.01 -13.10
N ALA A 143 -0.64 4.14 -13.76
CA ALA A 143 -2.04 4.42 -14.07
C ALA A 143 -2.91 4.28 -12.81
N PRO A 144 -4.03 5.04 -12.70
CA PRO A 144 -5.05 4.80 -11.70
C PRO A 144 -5.61 3.38 -11.78
N LEU A 145 -6.02 2.83 -10.63
CA LEU A 145 -6.66 1.52 -10.57
C LEU A 145 -8.06 1.57 -11.20
N VAL A 146 -8.38 0.56 -11.99
CA VAL A 146 -9.74 0.32 -12.49
C VAL A 146 -10.42 -0.66 -11.52
N PRO A 147 -11.68 -0.42 -11.09
CA PRO A 147 -12.45 -1.39 -10.33
C PRO A 147 -12.47 -2.77 -11.00
N THR A 148 -12.22 -3.84 -10.24
CA THR A 148 -12.14 -5.21 -10.77
C THR A 148 -13.39 -6.04 -10.48
N ASP A 149 -14.07 -5.74 -9.37
CA ASP A 149 -15.27 -6.47 -8.94
C ASP A 149 -16.15 -5.54 -8.09
N VAL A 150 -17.21 -5.00 -8.70
CA VAL A 150 -18.10 -4.06 -8.02
C VAL A 150 -19.22 -4.84 -7.35
N VAL A 151 -19.13 -4.96 -6.03
CA VAL A 151 -20.11 -5.70 -5.22
C VAL A 151 -21.11 -4.78 -4.53
N GLU A 152 -22.27 -5.33 -4.17
CA GLU A 152 -23.21 -4.71 -3.25
C GLU A 152 -22.67 -4.74 -1.80
N GLY A 153 -23.37 -4.06 -0.89
CA GLY A 153 -22.87 -3.82 0.46
C GLY A 153 -22.12 -2.50 0.56
N ARG A 154 -22.51 -1.67 1.51
CA ARG A 154 -21.85 -0.38 1.82
C ARG A 154 -21.66 -0.24 3.32
N VAL A 155 -21.14 -1.31 3.93
CA VAL A 155 -21.04 -1.41 5.38
C VAL A 155 -19.82 -0.64 5.87
N ALA A 156 -20.03 0.34 6.75
CA ALA A 156 -18.94 1.09 7.38
C ALA A 156 -18.26 0.28 8.53
N ARG A 157 -17.90 -0.98 8.28
CA ARG A 157 -17.41 -1.94 9.30
C ARG A 157 -16.30 -1.38 10.17
N VAL A 158 -15.29 -0.76 9.54
CA VAL A 158 -14.13 -0.14 10.19
C VAL A 158 -14.50 0.97 11.20
N HIS A 159 -15.59 1.71 10.93
CA HIS A 159 -16.10 2.73 11.84
C HIS A 159 -16.85 2.13 13.03
N LEU A 160 -17.53 1.00 12.81
CA LEU A 160 -18.35 0.29 13.79
C LEU A 160 -17.56 -0.69 14.69
N LEU A 161 -16.28 -0.94 14.39
CA LEU A 161 -15.44 -1.83 15.22
C LEU A 161 -15.36 -1.31 16.67
N PRO A 162 -15.71 -2.14 17.68
CA PRO A 162 -15.59 -1.77 19.09
C PRO A 162 -14.12 -1.58 19.48
N PRO A 163 -13.83 -0.87 20.59
CA PRO A 163 -12.48 -0.81 21.14
C PRO A 163 -11.91 -2.20 21.41
N SER A 164 -10.72 -2.48 20.89
CA SER A 164 -9.93 -3.67 21.19
C SER A 164 -8.45 -3.35 20.98
N GLU A 165 -7.56 -4.19 21.54
CA GLU A 165 -6.11 -4.01 21.41
C GLU A 165 -5.65 -4.05 19.94
N ASP A 166 -6.21 -4.97 19.15
CA ASP A 166 -5.89 -5.13 17.71
C ASP A 166 -6.75 -4.28 16.78
N ARG A 167 -7.61 -3.40 17.33
CA ARG A 167 -8.52 -2.58 16.51
C ARG A 167 -7.76 -1.75 15.47
N TRP A 168 -6.61 -1.21 15.84
CA TRP A 168 -5.82 -0.41 14.92
C TRP A 168 -5.31 -1.26 13.75
N LYS A 169 -4.87 -2.50 13.99
CA LYS A 169 -4.44 -3.44 12.95
C LYS A 169 -5.55 -3.75 11.97
N LEU A 170 -6.72 -4.15 12.50
CA LEU A 170 -7.90 -4.47 11.70
C LEU A 170 -8.37 -3.31 10.82
N ARG A 171 -8.06 -2.07 11.23
CA ARG A 171 -8.39 -0.86 10.48
C ARG A 171 -7.31 -0.47 9.48
N SER A 172 -6.07 -0.91 9.64
CA SER A 172 -4.97 -0.62 8.72
C SER A 172 -4.78 -1.70 7.65
N THR A 173 -5.19 -2.94 7.88
CA THR A 173 -5.04 -4.02 6.89
C THR A 173 -5.67 -3.66 5.54
N THR A 174 -4.88 -3.85 4.47
CA THR A 174 -5.32 -3.71 3.07
C THR A 174 -6.23 -4.88 2.69
N TYR A 175 -7.31 -4.58 1.96
CA TYR A 175 -8.22 -5.60 1.46
C TYR A 175 -7.59 -6.39 0.32
N GLN A 176 -7.79 -7.71 0.31
CA GLN A 176 -7.16 -8.60 -0.68
C GLN A 176 -7.44 -8.16 -2.12
N GLY A 177 -8.67 -7.78 -2.45
CA GLY A 177 -9.01 -7.37 -3.82
C GLY A 177 -8.32 -6.10 -4.28
N ILE A 178 -7.99 -5.19 -3.35
CA ILE A 178 -7.17 -4.00 -3.66
C ILE A 178 -5.71 -4.43 -3.92
N ALA A 179 -5.17 -5.34 -3.11
CA ALA A 179 -3.83 -5.89 -3.30
C ALA A 179 -3.69 -6.63 -4.64
N ASP A 180 -4.69 -7.44 -4.99
CA ASP A 180 -4.74 -8.16 -6.26
C ASP A 180 -4.81 -7.18 -7.45
N ALA A 181 -5.60 -6.11 -7.33
CA ALA A 181 -5.69 -5.07 -8.35
C ALA A 181 -4.39 -4.29 -8.51
N LEU A 182 -3.69 -3.96 -7.42
CA LEU A 182 -2.36 -3.34 -7.47
C LEU A 182 -1.37 -4.25 -8.22
N ALA A 183 -1.31 -5.53 -7.86
CA ALA A 183 -0.39 -6.48 -8.46
C ALA A 183 -0.72 -6.75 -9.95
N GLU A 184 -1.99 -6.91 -10.30
CA GLU A 184 -2.43 -7.12 -11.69
C GLU A 184 -2.19 -5.88 -12.57
N GLN A 185 -2.65 -4.71 -12.13
CA GLN A 185 -2.75 -3.55 -13.02
C GLN A 185 -1.47 -2.73 -13.08
N ILE A 186 -0.69 -2.72 -11.99
CA ILE A 186 0.56 -1.97 -11.91
C ILE A 186 1.78 -2.87 -12.16
N GLY A 187 1.76 -4.09 -11.63
CA GLY A 187 2.80 -5.09 -11.86
C GLY A 187 2.65 -5.82 -13.21
N GLY A 188 1.44 -6.32 -13.47
CA GLY A 188 1.16 -7.22 -14.60
C GLY A 188 1.63 -8.65 -14.32
N ARG A 189 1.35 -9.58 -15.24
CA ARG A 189 1.75 -10.99 -15.07
C ARG A 189 3.09 -11.29 -15.75
N VAL A 190 4.08 -11.69 -14.97
CA VAL A 190 5.36 -12.19 -15.50
C VAL A 190 5.16 -13.66 -15.90
N HIS A 191 5.40 -13.99 -17.17
CA HIS A 191 5.43 -15.40 -17.61
C HIS A 191 6.85 -15.94 -17.43
N ALA A 192 6.97 -17.18 -16.98
CA ALA A 192 8.25 -17.88 -16.97
C ALA A 192 8.83 -17.91 -18.39
N PRO A 193 10.17 -17.76 -18.57
CA PRO A 193 10.77 -17.99 -19.87
C PRO A 193 10.40 -19.40 -20.32
N ALA A 194 9.99 -19.55 -21.58
CA ALA A 194 9.70 -20.85 -22.16
C ALA A 194 10.92 -21.75 -21.90
N THR A 195 10.75 -22.83 -21.14
CA THR A 195 11.80 -23.82 -20.98
C THR A 195 12.05 -24.39 -22.35
N CYS A 196 13.21 -24.09 -22.96
CA CYS A 196 13.68 -24.80 -24.14
C CYS A 196 13.82 -26.27 -23.72
N ILE A 197 12.82 -27.07 -24.08
CA ILE A 197 12.91 -28.51 -23.99
C ILE A 197 13.91 -28.88 -25.08
N SER A 198 15.18 -29.08 -24.71
CA SER A 198 16.15 -29.67 -25.63
C SER A 198 15.69 -31.11 -25.86
N GLU A 199 15.03 -31.35 -26.99
CA GLU A 199 14.87 -32.70 -27.53
C GLU A 199 16.26 -33.32 -27.68
N MET A 200 16.62 -34.23 -26.76
CA MET A 200 17.71 -35.17 -26.99
C MET A 200 17.23 -36.17 -28.03
N ALA A 201 17.38 -35.78 -29.30
CA ALA A 201 17.40 -36.73 -30.40
C ALA A 201 18.79 -37.40 -30.44
N LEU A 202 18.80 -38.68 -30.06
CA LEU A 202 19.57 -39.83 -30.60
C LEU A 202 19.90 -40.84 -29.49
#